data_AF-A0A414B4R5-F1
#
_entry.id   AF-A0A414B4R5-F1
#
_cell.length_a   1.000
_cell.length_b   1.000
_cell.length_c   1.000
_cell.angle_alpha   90.00
_cell.angle_beta   90.00
_cell.angle_gamma   90.00
#
_symmetry.space_group_name_H-M   'P 1'
#
loop_
_entity.id
_entity.type
_entity.pdbx_description
1 polymer ?
#
loop_
_entity_poly.entity_id
_entity_poly.type
_entity_poly.pdbx_seq_one_letter_code
_entity_poly.pdbx_strand_id
1 'polypeptide(L)'
;MKIIRESEMDFGEFDEKNLFHIEDSKIYKSLGSGIKTVEFVLKYNENSIVFLEAKKTCPNAANRYESKEKQDKFEEYYSSITEKFIASLQIYLATILSRFQDSSEVGDSLNSINAMKEAKLKFILVVKNAEDITWLVGPMAELKARLLQIRKIWDIEVAVLNEGLAREHKLIK
;
A
#
# COMPACT_ATOMS: atom_id res chain seq x y z
N MET A 1 -16.96 6.55 -9.76
CA MET A 1 -15.94 7.34 -9.02
C MET A 1 -16.11 6.96 -7.55
N LYS A 2 -15.02 6.66 -6.84
CA LYS A 2 -15.05 6.12 -5.49
C LYS A 2 -14.12 6.90 -4.54
N ILE A 3 -14.59 7.12 -3.32
CA ILE A 3 -13.79 7.61 -2.18
C ILE A 3 -13.56 6.44 -1.24
N ILE A 4 -12.33 6.29 -0.75
CA ILE A 4 -11.97 5.32 0.28
C ILE A 4 -11.61 6.10 1.54
N ARG A 5 -12.41 5.93 2.59
CA ARG A 5 -12.17 6.57 3.88
C ARG A 5 -11.31 5.66 4.73
N GLU A 6 -10.05 6.02 4.92
CA GLU A 6 -9.16 5.26 5.79
C GLU A 6 -8.21 6.09 6.65
N SER A 7 -7.95 5.61 7.86
CA SER A 7 -7.11 6.30 8.86
C SER A 7 -7.48 7.77 9.07
N GLU A 8 -8.78 8.07 9.02
CA GLU A 8 -9.35 9.43 9.09
C GLU A 8 -8.94 10.36 7.94
N MET A 9 -8.64 9.80 6.76
CA MET A 9 -8.37 10.49 5.51
C MET A 9 -9.34 10.00 4.43
N ASP A 10 -9.71 10.87 3.50
CA ASP A 10 -10.59 10.53 2.38
C ASP A 10 -9.75 10.45 1.08
N PHE A 11 -9.41 9.22 0.68
CA PHE A 11 -8.62 8.96 -0.53
C PHE A 11 -9.49 8.98 -1.79
N GLY A 12 -8.99 9.63 -2.85
CA GLY A 12 -9.71 9.85 -4.11
C GLY A 12 -10.29 11.26 -4.23
N GLU A 13 -11.32 11.48 -5.05
CA GLU A 13 -12.13 10.51 -5.81
C GLU A 13 -11.35 9.81 -6.93
N PHE A 14 -11.41 8.48 -6.99
CA PHE A 14 -10.77 7.68 -8.03
C PHE A 14 -11.78 7.11 -9.04
N ASP A 15 -11.39 7.00 -10.31
CA ASP A 15 -12.14 6.21 -11.28
C ASP A 15 -12.03 4.72 -10.92
N GLU A 16 -13.17 4.04 -10.83
CA GLU A 16 -13.23 2.62 -10.45
C GLU A 16 -12.55 1.73 -11.48
N LYS A 17 -12.47 2.15 -12.75
CA LYS A 17 -11.70 1.45 -13.80
C LYS A 17 -10.21 1.34 -13.48
N ASN A 18 -9.70 2.25 -12.66
CA ASN A 18 -8.29 2.31 -12.27
C ASN A 18 -8.07 1.74 -10.86
N LEU A 19 -9.09 1.22 -10.19
CA LEU A 19 -9.05 0.91 -8.76
C LEU A 19 -9.32 -0.57 -8.50
N PHE A 20 -8.61 -1.11 -7.52
CA PHE A 20 -8.95 -2.35 -6.84
C PHE A 20 -8.97 -2.07 -5.33
N HIS A 21 -10.16 -1.97 -4.75
CA HIS A 21 -10.35 -1.79 -3.30
C HIS A 21 -10.15 -3.12 -2.59
N ILE A 22 -8.89 -3.57 -2.56
CA ILE A 22 -8.50 -4.95 -2.21
C ILE A 22 -8.93 -5.35 -0.80
N GLU A 23 -8.90 -4.46 0.20
CA GLU A 23 -9.28 -4.80 1.57
C GLU A 23 -10.79 -5.09 1.72
N ASP A 24 -11.63 -4.50 0.87
CA ASP A 24 -13.08 -4.73 0.88
C ASP A 24 -13.53 -5.75 -0.19
N SER A 25 -12.58 -6.38 -0.86
CA SER A 25 -12.84 -7.21 -2.03
C SER A 25 -13.31 -8.63 -1.66
N LYS A 26 -14.15 -9.22 -2.51
CA LYS A 26 -14.60 -10.61 -2.43
C LYS A 26 -13.44 -11.58 -2.64
N ILE A 27 -12.49 -11.27 -3.54
CA ILE A 27 -11.26 -12.04 -3.75
C ILE A 27 -10.53 -12.17 -2.42
N TYR A 28 -10.24 -11.05 -1.75
CA TYR A 28 -9.58 -11.08 -0.45
C TYR A 28 -10.40 -11.84 0.60
N LYS A 29 -11.69 -11.54 0.74
CA LYS A 29 -12.60 -12.23 1.69
C LYS A 29 -12.64 -13.75 1.46
N SER A 30 -12.52 -14.21 0.21
CA SER A 30 -12.52 -15.64 -0.14
C SER A 30 -11.26 -16.40 0.29
N LEU A 31 -10.15 -15.71 0.51
CA LEU A 31 -8.89 -16.32 0.95
C LEU A 31 -8.91 -16.72 2.45
N GLY A 32 -9.89 -16.25 3.21
CA GLY A 32 -10.05 -16.55 4.62
C GLY A 32 -9.09 -15.77 5.53
N SER A 33 -8.89 -16.27 6.74
CA SER A 33 -8.05 -15.63 7.76
C SER A 33 -6.55 -15.88 7.55
N GLY A 34 -5.71 -14.97 8.05
CA GLY A 34 -4.25 -15.14 8.07
C GLY A 34 -3.51 -14.40 6.96
N ILE A 35 -4.25 -13.70 6.09
CA ILE A 35 -3.70 -12.78 5.09
C ILE A 35 -4.13 -11.37 5.47
N LYS A 36 -3.22 -10.40 5.29
CA LYS A 36 -3.51 -8.97 5.42
C LYS A 36 -3.26 -8.31 4.08
N THR A 37 -4.01 -7.26 3.76
CA THR A 37 -3.82 -6.48 2.54
C THR A 37 -3.61 -5.02 2.86
N VAL A 38 -3.04 -4.30 1.90
CA VAL A 38 -3.15 -2.84 1.84
C VAL A 38 -4.60 -2.41 1.62
N GLU A 39 -4.89 -1.12 1.73
CA GLU A 39 -6.26 -0.59 1.56
C GLU A 39 -6.74 -0.77 0.12
N PHE A 40 -5.91 -0.36 -0.85
CA PHE A 40 -6.22 -0.44 -2.27
C PHE A 40 -5.00 -0.49 -3.19
N VAL A 41 -5.26 -0.94 -4.42
CA VAL A 41 -4.33 -0.85 -5.56
C VAL A 41 -4.93 0.10 -6.60
N LEU A 42 -4.11 1.01 -7.12
CA LEU A 42 -4.53 2.08 -8.01
C LEU A 42 -3.61 2.16 -9.23
N LYS A 43 -4.18 2.17 -10.43
CA LYS A 43 -3.49 2.63 -11.65
C LYS A 43 -3.41 4.16 -11.58
N TYR A 44 -2.36 4.65 -10.94
CA TYR A 44 -2.21 6.07 -10.62
C TYR A 44 -1.99 6.92 -11.90
N ASN A 45 -1.28 6.36 -12.87
CA ASN A 45 -1.18 6.87 -14.24
C ASN A 45 -0.79 5.73 -15.19
N GLU A 46 -0.63 6.02 -16.49
CA GLU A 46 -0.25 5.04 -17.52
C GLU A 46 0.99 4.20 -17.14
N ASN A 47 1.95 4.82 -16.44
CA ASN A 47 3.25 4.24 -16.15
C ASN A 47 3.40 3.78 -14.69
N SER A 48 2.36 3.81 -13.86
CA SER A 48 2.52 3.39 -12.46
C SER A 48 1.29 2.76 -11.83
N ILE A 49 1.55 1.74 -11.01
CA ILE A 49 0.56 1.08 -10.17
C ILE A 49 1.00 1.27 -8.72
N VAL A 50 0.11 1.82 -7.90
CA VAL A 50 0.32 2.13 -6.49
C VAL A 50 -0.42 1.11 -5.65
N PHE A 51 0.28 0.50 -4.70
CA PHE A 51 -0.30 -0.22 -3.57
C PHE A 51 -0.22 0.73 -2.37
N LEU A 52 -1.37 1.05 -1.77
CA LEU A 52 -1.43 2.08 -0.73
C LEU A 52 -1.94 1.51 0.59
N GLU A 53 -1.11 1.63 1.63
CA GLU A 53 -1.48 1.41 3.03
C GLU A 53 -1.68 2.75 3.73
N ALA A 54 -2.71 2.87 4.57
CA ALA A 54 -2.96 4.07 5.36
C ALA A 54 -2.80 3.78 6.86
N LYS A 55 -2.19 4.72 7.57
CA LYS A 55 -2.06 4.69 9.03
C LYS A 55 -2.28 6.08 9.62
N LYS A 56 -2.86 6.13 10.81
CA LYS A 56 -3.01 7.38 11.56
C LYS A 56 -1.66 7.86 12.11
N THR A 57 -0.88 6.93 12.64
CA THR A 57 0.40 7.18 13.31
C THR A 57 1.41 6.10 12.94
N CYS A 58 2.69 6.38 13.14
CA CYS A 58 3.77 5.43 12.88
C CYS A 58 4.84 5.53 13.99
N PRO A 59 5.42 4.40 14.45
CA PRO A 59 6.45 4.41 15.48
C PRO A 59 7.77 5.00 14.96
N ASN A 60 8.45 5.78 15.83
CA ASN A 60 9.69 6.47 15.49
C ASN A 60 10.91 5.57 15.72
N ALA A 61 11.77 5.44 14.71
CA ALA A 61 13.01 4.67 14.84
C ALA A 61 13.96 5.25 15.91
N ALA A 62 13.96 6.57 16.11
CA ALA A 62 14.85 7.25 17.06
C ALA A 62 14.58 6.85 18.52
N ASN A 63 13.33 6.51 18.86
CA ASN A 63 12.95 6.13 20.22
C ASN A 63 12.65 4.63 20.38
N ARG A 64 12.93 3.83 19.33
CA ARG A 64 12.65 2.39 19.28
C ARG A 64 13.19 1.67 20.51
N TYR A 65 14.42 1.99 20.94
CA TYR A 65 15.13 1.26 21.98
C TYR A 65 14.89 1.77 23.41
N GLU A 66 14.04 2.79 23.61
CA GLU A 66 13.80 3.35 24.95
C GLU A 66 13.07 2.39 25.89
N SER A 67 12.25 1.47 25.36
CA SER A 67 11.59 0.43 26.16
C SER A 67 11.29 -0.82 25.34
N LYS A 68 11.09 -1.96 26.02
CA LYS A 68 10.68 -3.20 25.36
C LYS A 68 9.35 -3.05 24.62
N GLU A 69 8.39 -2.36 25.21
CA GLU A 69 7.10 -2.07 24.59
C GLU A 69 7.24 -1.27 23.27
N LYS A 70 8.13 -0.26 23.22
CA LYS A 70 8.38 0.49 21.99
C LYS A 70 9.04 -0.37 20.92
N GLN A 71 9.96 -1.25 21.31
CA GLN A 71 10.58 -2.20 20.37
C GLN A 71 9.54 -3.15 19.78
N ASP A 72 8.65 -3.69 20.61
CA ASP A 72 7.63 -4.66 20.18
C ASP A 72 6.59 -3.99 19.27
N LYS A 73 6.09 -2.80 19.61
CA LYS A 73 5.19 -2.01 18.75
C LYS A 73 5.84 -1.64 17.43
N PHE A 74 7.13 -1.26 17.44
CA PHE A 74 7.87 -0.97 16.22
C PHE A 74 7.94 -2.20 15.32
N GLU A 75 8.31 -3.35 15.89
CA GLU A 75 8.44 -4.59 15.13
C GLU A 75 7.10 -5.08 14.57
N GLU A 76 6.05 -5.09 15.39
CA GLU A 76 4.71 -5.47 14.97
C GLU A 76 4.19 -4.57 13.83
N TYR A 77 4.37 -3.26 13.97
CA TYR A 77 3.91 -2.28 12.99
C TYR A 77 4.57 -2.50 11.61
N TYR A 78 5.90 -2.53 11.55
CA TYR A 78 6.59 -2.64 10.26
C TYR A 78 6.52 -4.05 9.67
N SER A 79 6.47 -5.10 10.48
CA SER A 79 6.21 -6.46 9.99
C SER A 79 4.82 -6.57 9.37
N SER A 80 3.79 -6.05 10.04
CA SER A 80 2.42 -6.06 9.51
C SER A 80 2.29 -5.32 8.17
N ILE A 81 2.92 -4.15 8.03
CA ILE A 81 2.90 -3.39 6.77
C ILE A 81 3.68 -4.11 5.66
N THR A 82 4.82 -4.70 6.00
CA THR A 82 5.61 -5.49 5.05
C THR A 82 4.81 -6.68 4.53
N GLU A 83 4.14 -7.42 5.43
CA GLU A 83 3.23 -8.52 5.09
C GLU A 83 2.12 -8.05 4.14
N LYS A 84 1.44 -6.94 4.49
CA LYS A 84 0.37 -6.35 3.67
C LYS A 84 0.82 -6.05 2.25
N PHE A 85 1.96 -5.36 2.07
CA PHE A 85 2.47 -5.04 0.74
C PHE A 85 2.78 -6.28 -0.09
N ILE A 86 3.47 -7.27 0.50
CA ILE A 86 3.86 -8.49 -0.20
C ILE A 86 2.61 -9.31 -0.58
N ALA A 87 1.69 -9.51 0.36
CA ALA A 87 0.46 -10.26 0.14
C ALA A 87 -0.43 -9.58 -0.91
N SER A 88 -0.58 -8.25 -0.85
CA SER A 88 -1.36 -7.52 -1.85
C SER A 88 -0.78 -7.62 -3.26
N LEU A 89 0.55 -7.58 -3.41
CA LEU A 89 1.18 -7.84 -4.70
C LEU A 89 0.91 -9.26 -5.19
N GLN A 90 1.00 -10.27 -4.31
CA GLN A 90 0.72 -11.67 -4.67
C GLN A 90 -0.74 -11.89 -5.07
N ILE A 91 -1.69 -11.29 -4.35
CA ILE A 91 -3.11 -11.36 -4.68
C ILE A 91 -3.36 -10.68 -6.03
N TYR A 92 -2.81 -9.48 -6.24
CA TYR A 92 -2.96 -8.77 -7.51
C TYR A 92 -2.38 -9.58 -8.69
N LEU A 93 -1.20 -10.18 -8.51
CA LEU A 93 -0.60 -11.09 -9.49
C LEU A 93 -1.50 -12.29 -9.79
N ALA A 94 -2.04 -12.94 -8.76
CA ALA A 94 -2.96 -14.06 -8.92
C ALA A 94 -4.22 -13.62 -9.68
N THR A 95 -4.73 -12.41 -9.46
CA THR A 95 -5.87 -11.87 -10.19
C THR A 95 -5.58 -11.66 -11.67
N ILE A 96 -4.49 -10.97 -12.03
CA ILE A 96 -4.16 -10.71 -13.45
C ILE A 96 -3.71 -11.98 -14.19
N LEU A 97 -3.32 -13.03 -13.47
CA LEU A 97 -3.06 -14.38 -14.01
C LEU A 97 -4.32 -15.26 -14.04
N SER A 98 -5.51 -14.68 -13.80
CA SER A 98 -6.81 -15.35 -13.85
C SER A 98 -6.90 -16.58 -12.93
N ARG A 99 -6.29 -16.49 -11.73
CA ARG A 99 -6.35 -17.56 -10.72
C ARG A 99 -7.64 -17.56 -9.90
N PHE A 100 -8.38 -16.45 -9.93
CA PHE A 100 -9.70 -16.32 -9.30
C PHE A 100 -10.80 -16.43 -10.37
N GLN A 101 -11.94 -17.01 -10.00
CA GLN A 101 -13.06 -17.22 -10.93
C GLN A 101 -13.76 -15.91 -11.33
N ASP A 102 -13.81 -14.94 -10.42
CA ASP A 102 -14.43 -13.63 -10.62
C ASP A 102 -13.43 -12.54 -10.22
N SER A 103 -13.10 -11.67 -11.17
CA SER A 103 -12.27 -10.48 -10.98
C SER A 103 -12.97 -9.18 -11.34
N SER A 104 -14.31 -9.19 -11.41
CA SER A 104 -15.15 -8.02 -11.76
C SER A 104 -14.98 -6.82 -10.81
N GLU A 105 -14.43 -7.04 -9.61
CA GLU A 105 -14.12 -6.00 -8.63
C GLU A 105 -12.75 -5.32 -8.83
N VAL A 106 -11.96 -5.80 -9.80
CA VAL A 106 -10.71 -5.18 -10.24
C VAL A 106 -11.01 -4.31 -11.45
N GLY A 107 -10.72 -3.02 -11.36
CA GLY A 107 -10.90 -2.10 -12.47
C GLY A 107 -10.21 -2.56 -13.75
N ASP A 108 -10.87 -2.34 -14.90
CA ASP A 108 -10.42 -2.83 -16.20
C ASP A 108 -8.98 -2.44 -16.56
N SER A 109 -8.53 -1.24 -16.15
CA SER A 109 -7.16 -0.75 -16.41
C SER A 109 -6.09 -1.49 -15.60
N LEU A 110 -6.48 -2.22 -14.56
CA LEU A 110 -5.61 -3.06 -13.72
C LEU A 110 -5.73 -4.55 -14.10
N ASN A 111 -6.83 -4.98 -14.71
CA ASN A 111 -7.12 -6.40 -14.96
C ASN A 111 -6.40 -6.95 -16.21
N SER A 112 -5.10 -6.67 -16.35
CA SER A 112 -4.28 -7.14 -17.48
C SER A 112 -2.80 -7.26 -17.11
N ILE A 113 -2.15 -8.29 -17.64
CA ILE A 113 -0.69 -8.49 -17.50
C ILE A 113 0.08 -7.30 -18.10
N ASN A 114 -0.41 -6.71 -19.20
CA ASN A 114 0.24 -5.57 -19.84
C ASN A 114 0.27 -4.35 -18.92
N ALA A 115 -0.78 -4.17 -18.10
CA ALA A 115 -0.85 -3.06 -17.15
C ALA A 115 0.31 -3.08 -16.14
N MET A 116 0.77 -4.28 -15.76
CA MET A 116 1.91 -4.48 -14.87
C MET A 116 3.25 -4.44 -15.59
N LYS A 117 3.36 -5.05 -16.79
CA LYS A 117 4.61 -5.16 -17.55
C LYS A 117 5.28 -3.81 -17.80
N GLU A 118 4.48 -2.78 -18.07
CA GLU A 118 4.97 -1.44 -18.43
C GLU A 118 4.98 -0.47 -17.24
N ALA A 119 4.35 -0.83 -16.13
CA ALA A 119 4.18 0.07 -15.00
C ALA A 119 5.29 -0.07 -13.96
N LYS A 120 5.75 1.08 -13.49
CA LYS A 120 6.51 1.18 -12.25
C LYS A 120 5.60 0.86 -11.07
N LEU A 121 5.93 -0.19 -10.33
CA LEU A 121 5.22 -0.54 -9.11
C LEU A 121 5.66 0.34 -7.96
N LYS A 122 4.71 0.82 -7.17
CA LYS A 122 4.96 1.68 -6.01
C LYS A 122 4.25 1.15 -4.77
N PHE A 123 4.98 1.00 -3.67
CA PHE A 123 4.45 0.75 -2.34
C PHE A 123 4.46 2.06 -1.57
N ILE A 124 3.28 2.56 -1.24
CA ILE A 124 3.10 3.86 -0.58
C ILE A 124 2.45 3.62 0.78
N LEU A 125 3.10 4.08 1.84
CA LEU A 125 2.50 4.20 3.16
C LEU A 125 2.14 5.67 3.39
N VAL A 126 0.87 5.95 3.70
CA VAL A 126 0.44 7.30 4.10
C VAL A 126 0.21 7.34 5.61
N VAL A 127 0.92 8.21 6.31
CA VAL A 127 0.83 8.40 7.76
C VAL A 127 0.26 9.78 8.06
N LYS A 128 -0.99 9.84 8.55
CA LYS A 128 -1.70 11.11 8.76
C LYS A 128 -0.92 12.10 9.64
N ASN A 129 -0.52 11.67 10.83
CA ASN A 129 0.05 12.54 11.87
C ASN A 129 1.58 12.62 11.84
N ALA A 130 2.23 12.41 10.69
CA ALA A 130 3.66 12.60 10.59
C ALA A 130 4.00 14.10 10.53
N GLU A 131 4.62 14.59 11.61
CA GLU A 131 4.79 16.02 11.93
C GLU A 131 5.72 16.78 10.95
N ASP A 132 6.74 16.13 10.39
CA ASP A 132 7.73 16.74 9.47
C ASP A 132 8.13 15.74 8.38
N ILE A 133 8.45 16.23 7.17
CA ILE A 133 9.03 15.45 6.07
C ILE A 133 10.34 14.76 6.52
N THR A 134 11.13 15.42 7.38
CA THR A 134 12.35 14.81 7.94
C THR A 134 12.05 13.54 8.73
N TRP A 135 10.88 13.48 9.38
CA TRP A 135 10.42 12.32 10.14
C TRP A 135 10.11 11.13 9.24
N LEU A 136 9.65 11.37 8.00
CA LEU A 136 9.32 10.31 7.02
C LEU A 136 10.55 9.52 6.55
N VAL A 137 11.76 10.07 6.72
CA VAL A 137 13.02 9.41 6.33
C VAL A 137 13.21 8.09 7.09
N GLY A 138 12.88 8.06 8.39
CA GLY A 138 13.02 6.87 9.22
C GLY A 138 12.12 5.71 8.76
N PRO A 139 10.79 5.88 8.73
CA PRO A 139 9.87 4.87 8.22
C PRO A 139 10.17 4.42 6.79
N MET A 140 10.56 5.35 5.91
CA MET A 140 10.92 5.02 4.54
C MET A 140 12.18 4.14 4.49
N ALA A 141 13.21 4.44 5.28
CA ALA A 141 14.42 3.63 5.35
C ALA A 141 14.13 2.22 5.89
N GLU A 142 13.32 2.12 6.96
CA GLU A 142 12.92 0.85 7.56
C GLU A 142 12.16 -0.04 6.55
N LEU A 143 11.16 0.52 5.87
CA LEU A 143 10.40 -0.21 4.85
C LEU A 143 11.28 -0.62 3.67
N LYS A 144 12.18 0.26 3.20
CA LYS A 144 13.12 -0.08 2.11
C LYS A 144 14.07 -1.22 2.48
N ALA A 145 14.45 -1.33 3.75
CA ALA A 145 15.28 -2.41 4.26
C ALA A 145 14.51 -3.73 4.34
N ARG A 146 13.31 -3.73 4.94
CA ARG A 146 12.46 -4.93 5.06
C ARG A 146 11.99 -5.48 3.72
N LEU A 147 11.69 -4.58 2.78
CA LEU A 147 11.22 -4.93 1.44
C LEU A 147 12.37 -5.10 0.44
N LEU A 148 13.64 -5.17 0.87
CA LEU A 148 14.80 -5.16 -0.02
C LEU A 148 14.72 -6.20 -1.15
N GLN A 149 14.36 -7.45 -0.82
CA GLN A 149 14.31 -8.53 -1.78
C GLN A 149 13.24 -8.29 -2.84
N ILE A 150 11.98 -8.06 -2.44
CA ILE A 150 10.88 -7.86 -3.38
C ILE A 150 11.11 -6.61 -4.24
N ARG A 151 11.67 -5.57 -3.63
CA ARG A 151 11.98 -4.30 -4.30
C ARG A 151 13.05 -4.45 -5.38
N LYS A 152 14.07 -5.28 -5.15
CA LYS A 152 15.10 -5.58 -6.16
C LYS A 152 14.58 -6.49 -7.28
N ILE A 153 13.75 -7.47 -6.95
CA ILE A 153 13.20 -8.40 -7.95
C ILE A 153 12.23 -7.70 -8.90
N TRP A 154 11.33 -6.88 -8.34
CA TRP A 154 10.24 -6.26 -9.07
C TRP A 154 10.48 -4.80 -9.44
N ASP A 155 11.65 -4.27 -9.12
CA ASP A 155 11.99 -2.85 -9.29
C ASP A 155 10.93 -1.91 -8.67
N ILE A 156 10.54 -2.17 -7.42
CA ILE A 156 9.48 -1.40 -6.74
C ILE A 156 10.05 -0.09 -6.17
N GLU A 157 9.28 1.00 -6.28
CA GLU A 157 9.52 2.23 -5.52
C GLU A 157 8.80 2.19 -4.17
N VAL A 158 9.47 2.59 -3.09
CA VAL A 158 8.87 2.70 -1.76
C VAL A 158 8.87 4.17 -1.36
N ALA A 159 7.69 4.68 -0.99
CA ALA A 159 7.49 6.03 -0.48
C ALA A 159 6.69 6.01 0.83
N VAL A 160 6.95 6.98 1.69
CA VAL A 160 6.14 7.27 2.87
C VAL A 160 5.75 8.73 2.80
N LEU A 161 4.45 9.00 2.90
CA LEU A 161 3.87 10.33 2.78
C LEU A 161 3.16 10.68 4.08
N ASN A 162 3.12 11.97 4.41
CA ASN A 162 2.13 12.48 5.35
C ASN A 162 0.85 12.91 4.60
N GLU A 163 -0.15 13.38 5.34
CA GLU A 163 -1.41 13.82 4.75
C GLU A 163 -1.22 14.97 3.73
N GLY A 164 -0.34 15.94 4.04
CA GLY A 164 -0.03 17.06 3.14
C GLY A 164 0.55 16.61 1.81
N LEU A 165 1.60 15.79 1.84
CA LEU A 165 2.21 15.23 0.63
C LEU A 165 1.24 14.34 -0.16
N ALA A 166 0.39 13.58 0.53
CA ALA A 166 -0.63 12.77 -0.13
C ALA A 166 -1.68 13.64 -0.86
N ARG A 167 -2.03 14.83 -0.34
CA ARG A 167 -2.86 15.82 -1.06
C ARG A 167 -2.13 16.41 -2.27
N GLU A 168 -0.85 16.75 -2.13
CA GLU A 168 -0.02 17.25 -3.25
C GLU A 168 0.04 16.22 -4.40
N HIS A 169 0.12 14.93 -4.06
CA HIS A 169 0.04 13.82 -4.99
C HIS A 169 -1.38 13.43 -5.39
N LYS A 170 -2.41 14.20 -5.03
CA LYS A 170 -3.83 13.97 -5.39
C LYS A 170 -4.33 12.56 -5.01
N LEU A 171 -3.75 11.98 -3.95
CA LEU A 171 -4.20 10.72 -3.37
C LEU A 171 -5.34 10.96 -2.37
N ILE A 172 -5.34 12.13 -1.71
CA ILE A 172 -6.34 12.57 -0.73
C ILE A 172 -6.99 13.87 -1.24
N LYS A 173 -8.29 14.04 -0.93
CA LYS A 173 -9.07 15.24 -1.23
C LYS A 173 -8.75 16.44 -0.33
#